data_AF-A0A7C1W4B7-F1
#
_entry.id   AF-A0A7C1W4B7-F1
#
_cell.length_a   1.000
_cell.length_b   1.000
_cell.length_c   1.000
_cell.angle_alpha   90.00
_cell.angle_beta   90.00
_cell.angle_gamma   90.00
#
_symmetry.space_group_name_H-M   'P 1'
#
loop_
_entity.id
_entity.type
_entity.pdbx_description
1 polymer ?
#
loop_
_entity_poly.entity_id
_entity_poly.type
_entity_poly.pdbx_seq_one_letter_code
_entity_poly.pdbx_strand_id
1 'polypeptide(L)'
;MPSETLLNSEFHTCQYYKTWVTYSIPMKPSNPVDYKDTEFLQSFYLACYSDKKQLIKFTKYLIDIESVGEKLLYTAKLPSSRIYFSDLDLTNLHVTLETAIEYKDTKNFHSYYMGIVADTGETVRLNKIRRRIFFVDNYTYWDDSTDRLKERVMEKEEGTIIKFIYDQKGNKIDETKFFIGKHN
;
A
#
# COMPACT_ATOMS: atom_id res chain seq x y z
N MET A 1 3.11 17.64 18.40
CA MET A 1 2.15 17.16 17.39
C MET A 1 1.57 18.37 16.67
N PRO A 2 1.84 18.59 15.38
CA PRO A 2 0.97 19.41 14.55
C PRO A 2 -0.02 18.45 13.85
N SER A 3 -1.30 18.51 14.23
CA SER A 3 -2.30 19.38 13.59
C SER A 3 -2.84 18.73 12.32
N GLU A 4 -3.63 17.68 12.50
CA GLU A 4 -4.65 17.27 11.53
C GLU A 4 -5.60 18.44 11.35
N THR A 5 -5.54 19.10 10.20
CA THR A 5 -6.55 20.08 9.81
C THR A 5 -6.88 19.87 8.34
N LEU A 6 -8.02 19.21 8.16
CA LEU A 6 -8.98 19.36 7.06
C LEU A 6 -8.44 19.13 5.64
N LEU A 7 -8.67 17.91 5.14
CA LEU A 7 -9.10 17.71 3.76
C LEU A 7 -10.22 16.68 3.76
N ASN A 8 -11.39 17.17 3.36
CA ASN A 8 -12.66 16.51 3.06
C ASN A 8 -12.67 14.98 3.13
N SER A 9 -13.65 14.43 3.86
CA SER A 9 -14.18 13.10 3.59
C SER A 9 -14.88 13.08 2.23
N GLU A 10 -14.12 13.22 1.15
CA GLU A 10 -14.59 12.84 -0.17
C GLU A 10 -14.66 11.31 -0.17
N PHE A 11 -15.82 10.78 -0.53
CA PHE A 11 -16.01 9.34 -0.60
C PHE A 11 -15.11 8.81 -1.73
N HIS A 12 -14.00 8.19 -1.36
CA HIS A 12 -13.05 7.67 -2.33
C HIS A 12 -13.27 6.18 -2.52
N THR A 13 -13.59 5.78 -3.76
CA THR A 13 -13.50 4.37 -4.12
C THR A 13 -12.04 4.06 -4.42
N CYS A 14 -11.43 3.15 -3.68
CA CYS A 14 -10.06 2.70 -3.94
C CYS A 14 -10.03 1.24 -4.41
N GLN A 15 -9.19 0.97 -5.40
CA GLN A 15 -9.02 -0.35 -6.04
C GLN A 15 -7.54 -0.75 -6.06
N TYR A 16 -7.28 -2.05 -5.97
CA TYR A 16 -5.92 -2.60 -6.04
C TYR A 16 -5.60 -3.10 -7.43
N TYR A 17 -4.32 -3.05 -7.81
CA TYR A 17 -3.85 -3.56 -9.10
C TYR A 17 -2.51 -4.26 -8.94
N LYS A 18 -2.29 -5.32 -9.72
CA LYS A 18 -1.01 -6.06 -9.75
C LYS A 18 0.03 -5.35 -10.60
N THR A 19 -0.41 -4.79 -11.72
CA THR A 19 0.41 -4.10 -12.71
C THR A 19 -0.41 -2.96 -13.34
N TRP A 20 0.23 -2.13 -14.16
CA TRP A 20 -0.42 -1.14 -15.01
C TRP A 20 0.32 -1.07 -16.34
N VAL A 21 -0.40 -0.76 -17.42
CA VAL A 21 0.09 -0.99 -18.79
C VAL A 21 0.62 0.29 -19.45
N THR A 22 0.15 1.46 -19.01
CA THR A 22 0.48 2.73 -19.67
C THR A 22 1.15 3.72 -18.73
N TYR A 23 2.14 4.45 -19.25
CA TYR A 23 2.73 5.61 -18.59
C TYR A 23 1.95 6.90 -18.88
N SER A 24 0.67 6.78 -19.24
CA SER A 24 -0.21 7.94 -19.42
C SER A 24 -0.32 8.71 -18.12
N ILE A 25 -0.43 10.04 -18.20
CA ILE A 25 -0.67 10.91 -17.04
C ILE A 25 -2.03 11.60 -17.23
N PRO A 26 -2.97 11.49 -16.27
CA PRO A 26 -2.92 10.64 -15.08
C PRO A 26 -2.82 9.14 -15.44
N MET A 27 -2.33 8.34 -14.50
CA MET A 27 -2.19 6.89 -14.69
C MET A 27 -3.55 6.25 -15.04
N LYS A 28 -3.53 5.21 -15.89
CA LYS A 28 -4.74 4.48 -16.31
C LYS A 28 -4.59 2.99 -15.99
N PRO A 29 -4.62 2.59 -14.72
CA PRO A 29 -4.58 1.18 -14.37
C PRO A 29 -5.86 0.49 -14.85
N SER A 30 -5.75 -0.78 -15.23
CA SER A 30 -6.86 -1.62 -15.69
C SER A 30 -6.84 -2.96 -14.95
N ASN A 31 -7.98 -3.65 -14.93
CA ASN A 31 -8.15 -4.94 -14.25
C ASN A 31 -7.90 -4.86 -12.73
N PRO A 32 -8.79 -4.18 -11.98
CA PRO A 32 -8.69 -4.15 -10.52
C PRO A 32 -8.78 -5.56 -9.94
N VAL A 33 -8.13 -5.77 -8.81
CA VAL A 33 -8.12 -7.03 -8.06
C VAL A 33 -8.57 -6.79 -6.62
N ASP A 34 -9.01 -7.86 -5.96
CA ASP A 34 -9.28 -7.80 -4.53
C ASP A 34 -7.97 -7.68 -3.76
N TYR A 35 -8.00 -7.05 -2.57
CA TYR A 35 -6.82 -6.94 -1.72
C TYR A 35 -6.19 -8.32 -1.42
N LYS A 36 -7.03 -9.34 -1.17
CA LYS A 36 -6.57 -10.72 -0.91
C LYS A 36 -5.68 -11.27 -2.02
N ASP A 37 -5.89 -10.85 -3.27
CA ASP A 37 -5.12 -11.34 -4.42
C ASP A 37 -3.73 -10.70 -4.53
N THR A 38 -3.38 -9.81 -3.58
CA THR A 38 -2.07 -9.15 -3.49
C THR A 38 -1.08 -9.88 -2.57
N GLU A 39 -1.51 -10.94 -1.87
CA GLU A 39 -0.75 -11.67 -0.82
C GLU A 39 0.66 -12.10 -1.23
N PHE A 40 0.85 -12.48 -2.48
CA PHE A 40 2.10 -13.05 -2.99
C PHE A 40 2.89 -12.09 -3.89
N LEU A 41 2.44 -10.83 -3.99
CA LEU A 41 3.09 -9.87 -4.86
C LEU A 41 4.25 -9.20 -4.13
N GLN A 42 5.37 -9.02 -4.82
CA GLN A 42 6.48 -8.21 -4.33
C GLN A 42 6.16 -6.70 -4.37
N SER A 43 5.15 -6.32 -5.15
CA SER A 43 4.64 -4.96 -5.24
C SER A 43 3.21 -4.95 -5.76
N PHE A 44 2.43 -3.96 -5.39
CA PHE A 44 1.09 -3.72 -5.95
C PHE A 44 0.76 -2.23 -5.92
N TYR A 45 -0.36 -1.87 -6.53
CA TYR A 45 -0.82 -0.48 -6.67
C TYR A 45 -2.15 -0.29 -5.98
N LEU A 46 -2.38 0.91 -5.47
CA LEU A 46 -3.67 1.38 -4.97
C LEU A 46 -4.04 2.64 -5.76
N ALA A 47 -5.18 2.60 -6.44
CA ALA A 47 -5.74 3.76 -7.13
C ALA A 47 -7.01 4.18 -6.41
N CYS A 48 -7.10 5.45 -6.03
CA CYS A 48 -8.29 6.04 -5.43
C CYS A 48 -8.91 7.06 -6.38
N TYR A 49 -10.23 7.01 -6.48
CA TYR A 49 -11.00 7.79 -7.42
C TYR A 49 -11.96 8.73 -6.70
N SER A 50 -12.20 9.90 -7.30
CA SER A 50 -13.30 10.78 -6.90
C SER A 50 -14.66 10.20 -7.31
N ASP A 51 -15.75 10.81 -6.84
CA ASP A 51 -17.12 10.46 -7.25
C ASP A 51 -17.36 10.63 -8.76
N LYS A 52 -16.61 11.55 -9.41
CA LYS A 52 -16.60 11.74 -10.86
C LYS A 52 -15.79 10.66 -11.60
N LYS A 53 -15.30 9.63 -10.89
CA LYS A 53 -14.43 8.55 -11.39
C LYS A 53 -13.06 9.04 -11.90
N GLN A 54 -12.61 10.22 -11.46
CA GLN A 54 -11.29 10.73 -11.79
C GLN A 54 -10.26 10.13 -10.84
N LEU A 55 -9.10 9.74 -11.36
CA LEU A 55 -8.00 9.20 -10.54
C LEU A 55 -7.37 10.32 -9.72
N ILE A 56 -7.57 10.35 -8.41
CA ILE A 56 -7.05 11.42 -7.55
C ILE A 56 -5.76 11.03 -6.82
N LYS A 57 -5.53 9.72 -6.63
CA LYS A 57 -4.33 9.21 -5.96
C LYS A 57 -3.93 7.85 -6.51
N PHE A 58 -2.64 7.67 -6.77
CA PHE A 58 -2.06 6.43 -7.24
C PHE A 58 -0.80 6.10 -6.44
N THR A 59 -0.84 5.03 -5.67
CA THR A 59 0.24 4.65 -4.76
C THR A 59 0.84 3.32 -5.19
N LYS A 60 2.17 3.23 -5.22
CA LYS A 60 2.88 1.96 -5.38
C LYS A 60 3.40 1.50 -4.02
N TYR A 61 3.04 0.27 -3.65
CA TYR A 61 3.59 -0.43 -2.50
C TYR A 61 4.66 -1.44 -2.94
N LEU A 62 5.73 -1.52 -2.16
CA LEU A 62 6.72 -2.59 -2.18
C LEU A 62 6.57 -3.42 -0.90
N ILE A 63 6.77 -4.74 -1.04
CA ILE A 63 6.64 -5.69 0.06
C ILE A 63 8.03 -6.15 0.46
N ASP A 64 8.46 -5.70 1.63
CA ASP A 64 9.71 -6.14 2.23
C ASP A 64 9.43 -7.31 3.18
N ILE A 65 10.20 -8.37 3.05
CA ILE A 65 10.06 -9.60 3.83
C ILE A 65 11.35 -9.82 4.61
N GLU A 66 11.25 -9.83 5.93
CA GLU A 66 12.37 -10.11 6.84
C GLU A 66 12.12 -11.45 7.53
N SER A 67 13.04 -12.41 7.38
CA SER A 67 12.98 -13.67 8.12
C SER A 67 13.29 -13.41 9.59
N VAL A 68 12.39 -13.81 10.48
CA VAL A 68 12.52 -13.63 11.94
C VAL A 68 13.07 -14.90 12.59
N GLY A 69 12.82 -16.06 11.97
CA GLY A 69 13.24 -17.37 12.45
C GLY A 69 12.07 -18.32 12.67
N GLU A 70 12.33 -19.41 13.38
CA GLU A 70 11.34 -20.46 13.67
C GLU A 70 10.88 -20.38 15.13
N LYS A 71 9.59 -20.65 15.38
CA LYS A 71 8.96 -20.65 16.70
C LYS A 71 8.08 -21.88 16.89
N LEU A 72 7.88 -22.27 18.14
CA LEU A 72 6.94 -23.34 18.50
C LEU A 72 5.50 -22.83 18.45
N LEU A 73 4.61 -23.68 17.92
CA LEU A 73 3.19 -23.40 17.80
C LEU A 73 2.41 -24.20 18.85
N TYR A 74 1.63 -23.53 19.70
CA TYR A 74 1.06 -24.16 20.91
C TYR A 74 -0.24 -24.95 20.69
N THR A 75 -0.56 -25.35 19.46
CA THR A 75 -1.85 -25.98 19.11
C THR A 75 -1.74 -26.98 17.96
N ALA A 76 -2.34 -28.16 18.13
CA ALA A 76 -2.08 -29.35 17.31
C ALA A 76 -2.85 -29.47 15.98
N LYS A 77 -3.64 -28.49 15.57
CA LYS A 77 -4.39 -28.58 14.30
C LYS A 77 -4.61 -27.23 13.66
N LEU A 78 -3.87 -26.98 12.59
CA LEU A 78 -4.00 -25.79 11.77
C LEU A 78 -4.67 -26.12 10.43
N PRO A 79 -5.69 -25.36 10.02
CA PRO A 79 -6.36 -25.56 8.73
C PRO A 79 -5.54 -25.01 7.54
N SER A 80 -4.51 -24.20 7.80
CA SER A 80 -3.70 -23.55 6.77
C SER A 80 -2.20 -23.72 7.05
N SER A 81 -1.43 -23.94 5.98
CA SER A 81 0.04 -23.89 6.02
C SER A 81 0.57 -22.48 6.24
N ARG A 82 -0.29 -21.45 6.19
CA ARG A 82 0.05 -20.06 6.49
C ARG A 82 -0.96 -19.37 7.40
N ILE A 83 -0.45 -18.57 8.31
CA ILE A 83 -1.21 -17.81 9.30
C ILE A 83 -0.65 -16.40 9.39
N TYR A 84 -1.51 -15.42 9.61
CA TYR A 84 -1.13 -14.00 9.69
C TYR A 84 -1.39 -13.46 11.08
N PHE A 85 -0.58 -12.49 11.50
CA PHE A 85 -0.70 -11.85 12.81
C PHE A 85 -0.51 -10.36 12.66
N SER A 86 -1.38 -9.55 13.27
CA SER A 86 -1.25 -8.09 13.28
C SER A 86 0.01 -7.64 14.05
N ASP A 87 0.29 -8.30 15.17
CA ASP A 87 1.48 -8.09 16.00
C ASP A 87 1.88 -9.40 16.70
N LEU A 88 3.16 -9.53 17.07
CA LEU A 88 3.70 -10.67 17.82
C LEU A 88 4.72 -10.19 18.84
N ASP A 89 4.51 -10.52 20.11
CA ASP A 89 5.54 -10.41 21.13
C ASP A 89 6.57 -11.53 20.95
N LEU A 90 7.70 -11.21 20.32
CA LEU A 90 8.77 -12.16 20.04
C LEU A 90 9.63 -12.49 21.27
N THR A 91 9.48 -11.75 22.37
CA THR A 91 10.22 -12.01 23.62
C THR A 91 9.68 -13.25 24.33
N ASN A 92 8.38 -13.47 24.21
CA ASN A 92 7.73 -14.72 24.57
C ASN A 92 7.89 -15.70 23.39
N LEU A 93 8.57 -16.82 23.62
CA LEU A 93 8.95 -17.80 22.59
C LEU A 93 7.77 -18.54 21.92
N HIS A 94 6.53 -18.11 22.15
CA HIS A 94 5.32 -18.84 21.82
C HIS A 94 4.35 -18.01 20.97
N VAL A 95 3.84 -18.63 19.92
CA VAL A 95 2.81 -18.07 19.03
C VAL A 95 1.49 -18.80 19.27
N THR A 96 0.40 -18.06 19.40
CA THR A 96 -0.95 -18.59 19.66
C THR A 96 -1.91 -18.29 18.51
N LEU A 97 -2.82 -19.23 18.22
CA LEU A 97 -3.78 -19.08 17.11
C LEU A 97 -4.90 -18.08 17.36
N GLU A 98 -5.18 -17.76 18.62
CA GLU A 98 -6.20 -16.76 18.98
C GLU A 98 -5.83 -15.36 18.46
N THR A 99 -4.56 -15.13 18.14
CA THR A 99 -4.06 -13.88 17.54
C THR A 99 -3.98 -13.93 16.01
N ALA A 100 -4.28 -15.08 15.41
CA ALA A 100 -4.23 -15.23 13.97
C ALA A 100 -5.39 -14.49 13.31
N ILE A 101 -5.07 -13.80 12.22
CA ILE A 101 -6.02 -13.07 11.37
C ILE A 101 -5.93 -13.61 9.93
N GLU A 102 -6.90 -13.27 9.09
CA GLU A 102 -6.79 -13.54 7.66
C GLU A 102 -5.93 -12.48 6.97
N TYR A 103 -5.31 -12.84 5.83
CA TYR A 103 -4.53 -11.89 5.05
C TYR A 103 -5.33 -10.62 4.70
N LYS A 104 -6.63 -10.76 4.37
CA LYS A 104 -7.49 -9.63 4.00
C LYS A 104 -7.59 -8.56 5.10
N ASP A 105 -7.50 -8.98 6.36
CA ASP A 105 -7.61 -8.11 7.53
C ASP A 105 -6.31 -7.33 7.78
N THR A 106 -5.22 -7.71 7.09
CA THR A 106 -3.95 -6.97 7.14
C THR A 106 -3.96 -5.66 6.35
N LYS A 107 -5.06 -5.36 5.66
CA LYS A 107 -5.20 -4.24 4.72
C LYS A 107 -4.73 -2.90 5.27
N ASN A 108 -4.87 -2.66 6.57
CA ASN A 108 -4.54 -1.40 7.22
C ASN A 108 -3.22 -1.43 8.03
N PHE A 109 -2.51 -2.56 8.10
CA PHE A 109 -1.24 -2.66 8.85
C PHE A 109 -0.02 -2.35 8.00
N HIS A 110 0.79 -1.38 8.42
CA HIS A 110 2.06 -1.08 7.73
C HIS A 110 3.06 -2.24 7.85
N SER A 111 2.99 -3.00 8.95
CA SER A 111 3.75 -4.23 9.15
C SER A 111 2.93 -5.27 9.88
N TYR A 112 3.17 -6.53 9.59
CA TYR A 112 2.50 -7.68 10.22
C TYR A 112 3.41 -8.91 10.10
N TYR A 113 3.06 -10.00 10.77
CA TYR A 113 3.80 -11.25 10.67
C TYR A 113 3.04 -12.28 9.82
N MET A 114 3.78 -13.02 9.01
CA MET A 114 3.31 -14.21 8.30
C MET A 114 4.06 -15.41 8.85
N GLY A 115 3.32 -16.36 9.42
CA GLY A 115 3.81 -17.66 9.80
C GLY A 115 3.59 -18.69 8.69
N ILE A 116 4.62 -19.46 8.36
CA ILE A 116 4.53 -20.66 7.51
C ILE A 116 4.69 -21.87 8.42
N VAL A 117 3.63 -22.66 8.53
CA VAL A 117 3.55 -23.83 9.40
C VAL A 117 4.29 -24.99 8.76
N ALA A 118 5.17 -25.66 9.50
CA ALA A 118 5.85 -26.86 9.05
C ALA A 118 4.87 -28.04 8.88
N ASP A 119 5.26 -29.05 8.11
CA ASP A 119 4.43 -30.24 7.86
C ASP A 119 4.07 -31.00 9.15
N THR A 120 4.90 -30.89 10.19
CA THR A 120 4.63 -31.48 11.51
C THR A 120 3.52 -30.75 12.27
N GLY A 121 3.21 -29.51 11.90
CA GLY A 121 2.28 -28.63 12.63
C GLY A 121 2.83 -28.06 13.93
N GLU A 122 4.06 -28.44 14.34
CA GLU A 122 4.65 -28.08 15.64
C GLU A 122 5.42 -26.76 15.61
N THR A 123 5.94 -26.39 14.44
CA THR A 123 6.74 -25.18 14.27
C THR A 123 6.18 -24.27 13.19
N VAL A 124 6.46 -22.98 13.36
CA VAL A 124 6.11 -21.94 12.40
C VAL A 124 7.34 -21.10 12.09
N ARG A 125 7.64 -20.96 10.80
CA ARG A 125 8.64 -20.00 10.32
C ARG A 125 7.99 -18.64 10.18
N LEU A 126 8.46 -17.67 10.96
CA LEU A 126 7.94 -16.32 10.96
C LEU A 126 8.72 -15.44 10.00
N ASN A 127 7.99 -14.70 9.19
CA ASN A 127 8.50 -13.57 8.42
C ASN A 127 7.76 -12.30 8.85
N LYS A 128 8.51 -11.23 9.10
CA LYS A 128 7.94 -9.90 9.26
C LYS A 128 7.77 -9.29 7.87
N ILE A 129 6.53 -8.94 7.55
CA ILE A 129 6.17 -8.29 6.30
C ILE A 129 6.04 -6.80 6.57
N ARG A 130 6.67 -5.96 5.75
CA ARG A 130 6.49 -4.51 5.76
C ARG A 130 5.97 -4.05 4.40
N ARG A 131 4.93 -3.23 4.41
CA ARG A 131 4.39 -2.57 3.21
C ARG A 131 4.95 -1.16 3.15
N ARG A 132 5.88 -0.94 2.22
CA ARG A 132 6.60 0.32 2.04
C ARG A 132 6.02 1.07 0.85
N ILE A 133 5.69 2.34 1.03
CA ILE A 133 5.26 3.19 -0.09
C ILE A 133 6.50 3.58 -0.89
N PHE A 134 6.56 3.18 -2.16
CA PHE A 134 7.64 3.55 -3.06
C PHE A 134 7.42 4.91 -3.72
N PHE A 135 6.18 5.18 -4.13
CA PHE A 135 5.74 6.52 -4.48
C PHE A 135 4.25 6.69 -4.26
N VAL A 136 3.83 7.95 -4.14
CA VAL A 136 2.45 8.42 -4.22
C VAL A 136 2.37 9.49 -5.30
N ASP A 137 1.49 9.29 -6.28
CA ASP A 137 1.07 10.33 -7.22
C ASP A 137 -0.30 10.86 -6.77
N ASN A 138 -0.40 12.16 -6.51
CA ASN A 138 -1.67 12.86 -6.27
C ASN A 138 -2.01 13.71 -7.49
N TYR A 139 -3.29 13.76 -7.85
CA TYR A 139 -3.80 14.45 -9.03
C TYR A 139 -4.92 15.42 -8.64
N THR A 140 -4.84 16.64 -9.15
CA THR A 140 -5.90 17.65 -9.03
C THR A 140 -6.34 18.06 -10.43
N TYR A 141 -7.65 18.17 -10.63
CA TYR A 141 -8.25 18.48 -11.92
C TYR A 141 -8.79 19.91 -11.96
N TRP A 142 -8.99 20.43 -13.16
CA TRP A 142 -9.76 21.66 -13.34
C TRP A 142 -11.26 21.39 -13.07
N ASP A 143 -11.97 22.39 -12.56
CA ASP A 143 -13.41 22.28 -12.24
C ASP A 143 -14.32 22.53 -13.47
N ASP A 144 -13.72 22.71 -14.65
CA ASP A 144 -14.38 23.13 -15.88
C ASP A 144 -15.10 21.99 -16.64
N SER A 145 -15.52 20.94 -15.92
CA SER A 145 -16.13 19.68 -16.42
C SER A 145 -15.25 18.80 -17.31
N THR A 146 -13.98 19.17 -17.50
CA THR A 146 -13.06 18.38 -18.31
C THR A 146 -12.15 17.56 -17.41
N ASP A 147 -11.90 16.29 -17.75
CA ASP A 147 -10.93 15.42 -17.03
C ASP A 147 -9.47 15.88 -17.22
N ARG A 148 -9.27 17.19 -17.41
CA ARG A 148 -7.97 17.82 -17.61
C ARG A 148 -7.30 18.02 -16.27
N LEU A 149 -6.08 17.52 -16.20
CA LEU A 149 -5.23 17.66 -15.04
C LEU A 149 -4.82 19.12 -14.88
N LYS A 150 -4.91 19.62 -13.65
CA LYS A 150 -4.41 20.94 -13.23
C LYS A 150 -3.04 20.80 -12.59
N GLU A 151 -2.90 19.81 -11.71
CA GLU A 151 -1.70 19.59 -10.93
C GLU A 151 -1.46 18.09 -10.71
N ARG A 152 -0.18 17.70 -10.74
CA ARG A 152 0.28 16.39 -10.26
C ARG A 152 1.40 16.61 -9.25
N VAL A 153 1.31 15.91 -8.12
CA VAL A 153 2.38 15.88 -7.11
C VAL A 153 2.80 14.43 -6.90
N MET A 154 4.02 14.09 -7.30
CA MET A 154 4.65 12.81 -7.01
C MET A 154 5.54 12.93 -5.79
N GLU A 155 5.23 12.18 -4.74
CA GLU A 155 6.09 11.96 -3.60
C GLU A 155 6.76 10.61 -3.72
N LYS A 156 8.09 10.59 -3.71
CA LYS A 156 8.86 9.36 -3.69
C LYS A 156 9.32 9.02 -2.29
N GLU A 157 9.58 7.75 -2.08
CA GLU A 157 9.98 7.25 -0.78
C GLU A 157 11.25 7.92 -0.22
N GLU A 158 12.22 8.29 -1.04
CA GLU A 158 13.43 8.95 -0.58
C GLU A 158 13.21 10.40 -0.10
N GLY A 159 11.98 10.92 -0.17
CA GLY A 159 11.63 12.29 0.21
C GLY A 159 11.75 13.31 -0.93
N THR A 160 11.96 12.83 -2.16
CA THR A 160 11.83 13.65 -3.37
C THR A 160 10.36 13.95 -3.63
N ILE A 161 10.04 15.23 -3.86
CA ILE A 161 8.74 15.65 -4.40
C ILE A 161 8.94 16.24 -5.78
N ILE A 162 8.11 15.82 -6.73
CA ILE A 162 8.06 16.34 -8.10
C ILE A 162 6.66 16.87 -8.35
N LYS A 163 6.55 18.17 -8.60
CA LYS A 163 5.30 18.86 -8.85
C LYS A 163 5.23 19.28 -10.32
N PHE A 164 4.11 18.97 -10.97
CA PHE A 164 3.82 19.35 -12.35
C PHE A 164 2.57 20.21 -12.38
N ILE A 165 2.62 21.35 -13.08
CA ILE A 165 1.45 22.21 -13.32
C ILE A 165 1.08 22.16 -14.80
N TYR A 166 -0.21 22.11 -15.06
CA TYR A 166 -0.79 22.07 -16.40
C TYR A 166 -1.73 23.25 -16.62
N ASP A 167 -1.72 23.80 -17.83
CA ASP A 167 -2.72 24.79 -18.25
C ASP A 167 -4.09 24.14 -18.48
N GLN A 168 -5.12 24.96 -18.72
CA GLN A 168 -6.47 24.46 -19.05
C GLN A 168 -6.53 23.70 -20.38
N LYS A 169 -5.51 23.76 -21.24
CA LYS A 169 -5.43 22.98 -22.48
C LYS A 169 -4.77 21.62 -22.27
N GLY A 170 -4.28 21.33 -21.06
CA GLY A 170 -3.57 20.10 -20.70
C GLY A 170 -2.08 20.13 -21.02
N ASN A 171 -1.51 21.27 -21.39
CA ASN A 171 -0.08 21.41 -21.61
C ASN A 171 0.63 21.58 -20.27
N LYS A 172 1.75 20.87 -20.08
CA LYS A 172 2.64 21.10 -18.93
C LYS A 172 3.27 22.48 -19.06
N ILE A 173 3.10 23.33 -18.05
CA ILE A 173 3.65 24.69 -17.99
C ILE A 173 4.72 24.86 -16.91
N ASP A 174 4.76 23.98 -15.91
CA ASP A 174 5.81 23.98 -14.89
C ASP A 174 6.14 22.55 -14.42
N GLU A 175 7.39 22.37 -14.02
CA GLU A 175 7.90 21.18 -13.34
C GLU A 175 8.93 21.60 -12.29
N THR A 176 8.57 21.44 -11.02
CA THR A 176 9.44 21.76 -9.90
C THR A 176 9.80 20.47 -9.15
N LYS A 177 11.09 20.26 -8.88
CA LYS A 177 11.59 19.14 -8.09
C LYS A 177 12.30 19.66 -6.84
N PHE A 178 11.93 19.14 -5.69
CA PHE A 178 12.56 19.47 -4.42
C PHE A 178 12.74 18.22 -3.55
N PHE A 179 13.73 18.28 -2.66
CA PHE A 179 14.07 17.20 -1.75
C PHE A 179 13.85 17.70 -0.33
N ILE A 180 12.99 17.03 0.42
CA ILE A 180 12.66 17.46 1.78
C ILE A 180 13.56 16.76 2.82
N GLY A 181 14.22 15.66 2.46
CA GLY A 181 14.96 14.83 3.40
C GLY A 181 14.01 14.13 4.38
N LYS A 182 14.23 12.84 4.64
CA LYS A 182 13.52 12.16 5.73
C LYS A 182 14.20 12.53 7.04
N HIS A 183 13.46 13.15 7.97
CA HIS A 183 13.84 13.10 9.38
C HIS A 183 13.72 11.62 9.81
N ASN A 184 14.86 11.01 10.15
CA ASN A 184 14.95 9.66 10.71
C ASN A 184 14.16 9.57 12.02
#